data_AF-R9L217-F1
#
_entry.id   AF-R9L217-F1
#
_cell.length_a   1.000
_cell.length_b   1.000
_cell.length_c   1.000
_cell.angle_alpha   90.00
_cell.angle_beta   90.00
_cell.angle_gamma   90.00
#
_symmetry.space_group_name_H-M   'P 1'
#
loop_
_entity.id
_entity.type
_entity.pdbx_description
1 polymer ?
#
loop_
_entity_poly.entity_id
_entity_poly.type
_entity_poly.pdbx_seq_one_letter_code
_entity_poly.pdbx_strand_id
1 'polypeptide(L)'
;MTDATHTLNAGKAAAAAGKATPAPAGGAAADEVTLGLAHFKEANERVRAALARADAVTIRDANAQRYLGCALPAGKSLDILGTPGNDLGCYLDGGTIVVHGNGQDQAGNTMNDGAIVVHGRIGDAAGYAMRGGTILVRGDCGWRAGIHMKEYAGKRPAIVIGGDAGAFLGEYMAGGIIVVGGTPGDYVGTGMHGGLIYLRHPLSTECIMDGLIQEPVGEEDVPTLTALLDAYDEAFAGESPPLGGDLSSWHRLRPASARPYGGLYAH
;
A
#
# COMPACT_ATOMS: atom_id res chain seq x y z
N MET A 1 0.85 24.33 -34.91
CA MET A 1 -0.05 23.17 -34.75
C MET A 1 0.03 22.78 -33.29
N THR A 2 -1.03 23.06 -32.55
CA THR A 2 -1.17 22.88 -31.10
C THR A 2 -1.30 21.39 -30.78
N ASP A 3 -0.33 20.84 -30.05
CA ASP A 3 -0.29 19.43 -29.68
C ASP A 3 -1.28 19.16 -28.53
N ALA A 4 -2.18 18.21 -28.76
CA ALA A 4 -3.38 17.93 -27.99
C ALA A 4 -3.14 16.85 -26.93
N THR A 5 -2.03 16.91 -26.21
CA THR A 5 -1.62 15.90 -25.21
C THR A 5 -1.71 16.37 -23.77
N HIS A 6 -2.13 17.62 -23.51
CA HIS A 6 -2.18 18.19 -22.16
C HIS A 6 -3.54 18.22 -21.45
N THR A 7 -4.61 17.64 -22.00
CA THR A 7 -5.97 17.74 -21.41
C THR A 7 -6.58 16.44 -20.90
N LEU A 8 -5.79 15.37 -20.73
CA LEU A 8 -6.26 14.09 -20.18
C LEU A 8 -5.68 13.83 -18.78
N ASN A 9 -5.93 14.67 -17.76
CA ASN A 9 -5.59 14.23 -16.39
C ASN A 9 -6.30 14.84 -15.17
N ALA A 10 -7.35 15.64 -15.32
CA ALA A 10 -8.11 16.10 -14.15
C ALA A 10 -9.18 15.08 -13.68
N GLY A 11 -9.75 14.29 -14.60
CA GLY A 11 -10.88 13.40 -14.29
C GLY A 11 -10.51 12.04 -13.66
N LYS A 12 -9.22 11.67 -13.61
CA LYS A 12 -8.75 10.40 -13.04
C LYS A 12 -8.17 10.50 -11.63
N ALA A 13 -7.91 11.72 -11.13
CA ALA A 13 -7.36 11.94 -9.80
C ALA A 13 -8.28 11.42 -8.67
N ALA A 14 -9.60 11.47 -8.86
CA ALA A 14 -10.58 10.99 -7.87
C ALA A 14 -10.67 9.46 -7.75
N ALA A 15 -10.13 8.68 -8.69
CA ALA A 15 -10.20 7.22 -8.66
C ALA A 15 -9.08 6.57 -7.82
N ALA A 16 -8.07 7.35 -7.40
CA ALA A 16 -7.02 6.91 -6.49
C ALA A 16 -7.52 6.72 -5.04
N ALA A 17 -8.57 7.45 -4.67
CA ALA A 17 -9.23 7.39 -3.38
C ALA A 17 -10.36 6.33 -3.36
N GLY A 18 -10.17 5.21 -4.07
CA GLY A 18 -11.15 4.12 -4.13
C GLY A 18 -11.55 3.70 -2.72
N LYS A 19 -12.75 4.12 -2.29
CA LYS A 19 -13.36 3.88 -0.97
C LYS A 19 -12.31 3.70 0.15
N ALA A 20 -11.68 4.81 0.54
CA ALA A 20 -10.94 4.89 1.79
C ALA A 20 -11.75 4.21 2.90
N THR A 21 -11.16 3.15 3.44
CA THR A 21 -11.45 2.45 4.70
C THR A 21 -12.93 2.27 5.04
N PRO A 22 -13.54 1.05 4.91
CA PRO A 22 -14.63 0.74 5.81
C PRO A 22 -14.03 0.71 7.22
N ALA A 23 -14.47 1.62 8.09
CA ALA A 23 -14.36 1.47 9.54
C ALA A 23 -14.64 0.00 9.93
N PRO A 24 -13.98 -0.55 10.96
CA PRO A 24 -14.19 -1.94 11.37
C PRO A 24 -15.68 -2.20 11.42
N ALA A 25 -16.15 -3.12 10.58
CA ALA A 25 -17.57 -3.34 10.32
C ALA A 25 -18.22 -3.88 11.60
N GLY A 26 -18.63 -2.97 12.48
CA GLY A 26 -19.53 -3.24 13.58
C GLY A 26 -20.88 -3.63 12.98
N GLY A 27 -21.11 -4.94 12.82
CA GLY A 27 -22.45 -5.46 12.51
C GLY A 27 -22.54 -6.69 11.61
N ALA A 28 -21.45 -7.21 11.02
CA ALA A 28 -21.51 -8.48 10.30
C ALA A 28 -21.57 -9.67 11.27
N ALA A 29 -22.19 -10.78 10.88
CA ALA A 29 -22.07 -12.04 11.61
C ALA A 29 -20.58 -12.36 11.76
N ALA A 30 -20.07 -12.24 13.00
CA ALA A 30 -18.68 -12.35 13.32
C ALA A 30 -18.40 -13.77 13.83
N ASP A 31 -17.39 -14.42 13.27
CA ASP A 31 -16.84 -15.66 13.79
C ASP A 31 -15.44 -15.40 14.36
N GLU A 32 -14.93 -16.31 15.17
CA GLU A 32 -13.64 -16.18 15.83
C GLU A 32 -12.83 -17.47 15.70
N VAL A 33 -11.53 -17.35 15.41
CA VAL A 33 -10.61 -18.48 15.30
C VAL A 33 -9.32 -18.19 16.04
N THR A 34 -8.91 -19.07 16.94
CA THR A 34 -7.58 -19.04 17.56
C THR A 34 -6.60 -19.94 16.80
N LEU A 35 -5.47 -19.38 16.38
CA LEU A 35 -4.45 -20.12 15.62
C LEU A 35 -3.40 -20.77 16.52
N GLY A 36 -2.88 -20.05 17.52
CA GLY A 36 -1.83 -20.53 18.39
C GLY A 36 -0.57 -20.91 17.59
N LEU A 37 -0.08 -22.14 17.78
CA LEU A 37 1.08 -22.68 17.06
C LEU A 37 0.69 -23.56 15.86
N ALA A 38 -0.56 -23.48 15.38
CA ALA A 38 -1.00 -24.25 14.22
C ALA A 38 -0.09 -23.98 13.01
N HIS A 39 0.20 -25.04 12.25
CA HIS A 39 0.93 -24.92 11.00
C HIS A 39 0.10 -24.10 9.99
N PHE A 40 0.76 -23.32 9.13
CA PHE A 40 0.07 -22.32 8.30
C PHE A 40 -1.07 -22.92 7.44
N LYS A 41 -0.92 -24.16 6.94
CA LYS A 41 -1.97 -24.82 6.15
C LYS A 41 -3.26 -25.01 6.96
N GLU A 42 -3.13 -25.58 8.14
CA GLU A 42 -4.24 -25.84 9.05
C GLU A 42 -4.88 -24.51 9.52
N ALA A 43 -4.06 -23.52 9.84
CA ALA A 43 -4.54 -22.18 10.20
C ALA A 43 -5.41 -21.57 9.08
N ASN A 44 -4.95 -21.63 7.83
CA ASN A 44 -5.70 -21.13 6.68
C ASN A 44 -7.00 -21.91 6.45
N GLU A 45 -7.01 -23.23 6.65
CA GLU A 45 -8.23 -24.05 6.55
C GLU A 45 -9.26 -23.64 7.59
N ARG A 46 -8.84 -23.43 8.85
CA ARG A 46 -9.72 -22.95 9.93
C ARG A 46 -10.32 -21.57 9.60
N VAL A 47 -9.49 -20.64 9.13
CA VAL A 47 -9.94 -19.29 8.75
C VAL A 47 -10.91 -19.33 7.57
N ARG A 48 -10.64 -20.14 6.54
CA ARG A 48 -11.58 -20.32 5.42
C ARG A 48 -12.91 -20.94 5.86
N ALA A 49 -12.87 -21.91 6.78
CA ALA A 49 -14.09 -22.51 7.32
C ALA A 49 -14.93 -21.48 8.10
N ALA A 50 -14.29 -20.58 8.85
CA ALA A 50 -14.96 -19.45 9.51
C ALA A 50 -15.53 -18.46 8.49
N LEU A 51 -14.77 -18.06 7.48
CA LEU A 51 -15.23 -17.19 6.39
C LEU A 51 -16.34 -17.79 5.53
N ALA A 52 -16.54 -19.11 5.55
CA ALA A 52 -17.69 -19.75 4.91
C ALA A 52 -18.99 -19.57 5.71
N ARG A 53 -18.89 -19.30 7.02
CA ARG A 53 -20.03 -19.10 7.93
C ARG A 53 -20.30 -17.61 8.21
N ALA A 54 -19.29 -16.77 8.08
CA ALA A 54 -19.30 -15.37 8.48
C ALA A 54 -18.64 -14.48 7.42
N ASP A 55 -19.05 -13.22 7.39
CA ASP A 55 -18.42 -12.19 6.55
C ASP A 55 -17.25 -11.50 7.25
N ALA A 56 -17.22 -11.52 8.58
CA ALA A 56 -16.13 -11.00 9.40
C ALA A 56 -15.57 -12.11 10.30
N VAL A 57 -14.25 -12.25 10.35
CA VAL A 57 -13.59 -13.21 11.23
C VAL A 57 -12.50 -12.53 12.04
N THR A 58 -12.57 -12.66 13.36
CA THR A 58 -11.47 -12.31 14.26
C THR A 58 -10.51 -13.50 14.40
N ILE A 59 -9.23 -13.27 14.15
CA ILE A 59 -8.15 -14.23 14.28
C ILE A 59 -7.36 -13.90 15.55
N ARG A 60 -7.35 -14.81 16.52
CA ARG A 60 -6.55 -14.70 17.75
C ARG A 60 -5.28 -15.52 17.68
N ASP A 61 -4.26 -15.06 18.40
CA ASP A 61 -2.96 -15.71 18.55
C ASP A 61 -2.32 -16.06 17.20
N ALA A 62 -2.33 -15.10 16.27
CA ALA A 62 -1.58 -15.22 15.03
C ALA A 62 -0.07 -15.17 15.33
N ASN A 63 0.65 -16.25 15.01
CA ASN A 63 2.06 -16.46 15.30
C ASN A 63 2.82 -16.86 14.03
N ALA A 64 2.94 -15.91 13.09
CA ALA A 64 3.66 -16.04 11.82
C ALA A 64 3.08 -17.08 10.83
N GLN A 65 1.80 -17.44 10.95
CA GLN A 65 1.16 -18.25 9.91
C GLN A 65 1.05 -17.47 8.60
N ARG A 66 1.65 -18.02 7.54
CA ARG A 66 1.69 -17.41 6.20
C ARG A 66 0.33 -17.45 5.49
N TYR A 67 0.16 -16.58 4.50
CA TYR A 67 -0.97 -16.60 3.55
C TYR A 67 -2.36 -16.30 4.14
N LEU A 68 -2.46 -15.79 5.37
CA LEU A 68 -3.76 -15.41 5.94
C LEU A 68 -4.43 -14.37 5.04
N GLY A 69 -5.72 -14.56 4.74
CA GLY A 69 -6.48 -13.65 3.86
C GLY A 69 -6.12 -13.73 2.37
N CYS A 70 -5.39 -14.76 1.93
CA CYS A 70 -5.08 -14.91 0.52
C CYS A 70 -6.36 -15.05 -0.32
N ALA A 71 -6.47 -14.26 -1.40
CA ALA A 71 -7.63 -14.17 -2.28
C ALA A 71 -8.96 -13.83 -1.56
N LEU A 72 -8.89 -13.11 -0.44
CA LEU A 72 -10.09 -12.70 0.30
C LEU A 72 -10.95 -11.74 -0.57
N PRO A 73 -12.21 -12.08 -0.88
CA PRO A 73 -13.03 -11.32 -1.80
C PRO A 73 -13.72 -10.13 -1.13
N ALA A 74 -14.25 -9.22 -1.94
CA ALA A 74 -15.15 -8.16 -1.49
C ALA A 74 -16.28 -8.69 -0.59
N GLY A 75 -16.58 -7.93 0.47
CA GLY A 75 -17.58 -8.28 1.47
C GLY A 75 -17.06 -9.18 2.60
N LYS A 76 -15.81 -9.67 2.52
CA LYS A 76 -15.17 -10.42 3.60
C LYS A 76 -14.12 -9.59 4.32
N SER A 77 -13.99 -9.81 5.63
CA SER A 77 -13.02 -9.12 6.47
C SER A 77 -12.33 -10.02 7.49
N LEU A 78 -11.07 -9.70 7.79
CA LEU A 78 -10.26 -10.31 8.84
C LEU A 78 -9.77 -9.25 9.81
N ASP A 79 -9.98 -9.49 11.10
CA ASP A 79 -9.35 -8.74 12.19
C ASP A 79 -8.32 -9.65 12.87
N ILE A 80 -7.03 -9.28 12.81
CA ILE A 80 -5.92 -10.15 13.23
C ILE A 80 -5.26 -9.61 14.50
N LEU A 81 -5.40 -10.38 15.58
CA LEU A 81 -4.77 -10.17 16.87
C LEU A 81 -3.50 -11.05 16.95
N GLY A 82 -2.36 -10.44 16.68
CA GLY A 82 -1.05 -11.09 16.66
C GLY A 82 -0.21 -10.64 15.46
N THR A 83 0.77 -11.46 15.07
CA THR A 83 1.63 -11.22 13.92
C THR A 83 1.35 -12.27 12.84
N PRO A 84 0.67 -11.93 11.73
CA PRO A 84 0.58 -12.82 10.58
C PRO A 84 1.96 -13.05 9.95
N GLY A 85 2.12 -14.19 9.28
CA GLY A 85 3.33 -14.51 8.55
C GLY A 85 3.41 -13.85 7.18
N ASN A 86 4.43 -14.23 6.40
CA ASN A 86 4.64 -13.75 5.04
C ASN A 86 3.41 -13.95 4.14
N ASP A 87 3.32 -13.12 3.09
CA ASP A 87 2.26 -13.14 2.08
C ASP A 87 0.83 -12.95 2.67
N LEU A 88 0.70 -12.17 3.75
CA LEU A 88 -0.60 -11.72 4.24
C LEU A 88 -1.39 -11.06 3.10
N GLY A 89 -2.62 -11.50 2.86
CA GLY A 89 -3.45 -10.90 1.82
C GLY A 89 -2.89 -11.06 0.40
N CYS A 90 -2.12 -12.13 0.12
CA CYS A 90 -1.73 -12.42 -1.25
C CYS A 90 -2.94 -12.51 -2.17
N TYR A 91 -2.87 -11.93 -3.37
CA TYR A 91 -3.99 -11.92 -4.33
C TYR A 91 -5.31 -11.35 -3.77
N LEU A 92 -5.27 -10.51 -2.73
CA LEU A 92 -6.47 -9.88 -2.15
C LEU A 92 -7.30 -9.19 -3.25
N ASP A 93 -8.61 -9.42 -3.26
CA ASP A 93 -9.50 -8.99 -4.34
C ASP A 93 -10.80 -8.39 -3.78
N GLY A 94 -10.63 -7.33 -3.01
CA GLY A 94 -11.72 -6.50 -2.49
C GLY A 94 -12.02 -6.67 -1.00
N GLY A 95 -11.47 -7.70 -0.35
CA GLY A 95 -11.62 -7.90 1.09
C GLY A 95 -10.87 -6.87 1.93
N THR A 96 -11.12 -6.88 3.24
CA THR A 96 -10.45 -5.98 4.22
C THR A 96 -9.70 -6.79 5.27
N ILE A 97 -8.45 -6.44 5.55
CA ILE A 97 -7.64 -7.07 6.58
C ILE A 97 -7.10 -5.99 7.52
N VAL A 98 -7.37 -6.12 8.81
CA VAL A 98 -6.80 -5.26 9.86
C VAL A 98 -5.87 -6.10 10.72
N VAL A 99 -4.65 -5.63 10.94
CA VAL A 99 -3.64 -6.27 11.79
C VAL A 99 -3.32 -5.34 12.94
N HIS A 100 -3.67 -5.74 14.16
CA HIS A 100 -3.43 -4.95 15.38
C HIS A 100 -1.97 -5.04 15.88
N GLY A 101 -1.15 -5.86 15.22
CA GLY A 101 0.28 -6.01 15.48
C GLY A 101 1.13 -5.66 14.26
N ASN A 102 2.27 -6.34 14.13
CA ASN A 102 3.18 -6.19 12.99
C ASN A 102 2.80 -7.15 11.86
N GLY A 103 3.08 -6.77 10.61
CA GLY A 103 3.13 -7.69 9.47
C GLY A 103 4.55 -8.17 9.18
N GLN A 104 4.67 -9.33 8.53
CA GLN A 104 5.93 -9.81 7.96
C GLN A 104 6.04 -9.44 6.48
N ASP A 105 6.90 -10.14 5.74
CA ASP A 105 7.24 -9.80 4.36
C ASP A 105 6.08 -10.07 3.39
N GLN A 106 6.07 -9.34 2.28
CA GLN A 106 5.23 -9.60 1.11
C GLN A 106 3.72 -9.48 1.37
N ALA A 107 3.32 -8.74 2.41
CA ALA A 107 1.91 -8.41 2.62
C ALA A 107 1.35 -7.69 1.38
N GLY A 108 0.17 -8.09 0.92
CA GLY A 108 -0.46 -7.56 -0.30
C GLY A 108 0.23 -7.99 -1.61
N ASN A 109 1.02 -9.06 -1.60
CA ASN A 109 1.64 -9.60 -2.81
C ASN A 109 0.57 -9.89 -3.89
N THR A 110 0.72 -9.27 -5.06
CA THR A 110 -0.16 -9.39 -6.22
C THR A 110 -1.62 -9.02 -5.90
N MET A 111 -1.85 -8.17 -4.90
CA MET A 111 -3.18 -7.65 -4.54
C MET A 111 -3.83 -6.92 -5.72
N ASN A 112 -5.10 -7.22 -5.96
CA ASN A 112 -5.89 -6.71 -7.08
C ASN A 112 -6.88 -5.62 -6.65
N ASP A 113 -7.41 -5.71 -5.43
CA ASP A 113 -8.32 -4.72 -4.83
C ASP A 113 -8.45 -4.95 -3.32
N GLY A 114 -9.10 -4.05 -2.59
CA GLY A 114 -9.38 -4.18 -1.16
C GLY A 114 -8.45 -3.31 -0.28
N ALA A 115 -8.36 -3.65 1.00
CA ALA A 115 -7.58 -2.89 1.97
C ALA A 115 -6.82 -3.78 2.97
N ILE A 116 -5.58 -3.41 3.27
CA ILE A 116 -4.79 -3.97 4.38
C ILE A 116 -4.36 -2.81 5.29
N VAL A 117 -4.71 -2.88 6.58
CA VAL A 117 -4.35 -1.88 7.60
C VAL A 117 -3.49 -2.56 8.66
N VAL A 118 -2.29 -2.02 8.91
CA VAL A 118 -1.32 -2.57 9.86
C VAL A 118 -1.00 -1.52 10.92
N HIS A 119 -1.42 -1.78 12.16
CA HIS A 119 -1.19 -0.89 13.30
C HIS A 119 0.26 -0.95 13.83
N GLY A 120 1.07 -1.91 13.39
CA GLY A 120 2.50 -2.00 13.66
C GLY A 120 3.37 -1.57 12.49
N ARG A 121 4.52 -2.24 12.36
CA ARG A 121 5.40 -2.17 11.19
C ARG A 121 5.14 -3.32 10.22
N ILE A 122 5.66 -3.24 9.00
CA ILE A 122 5.58 -4.29 7.99
C ILE A 122 6.96 -4.70 7.47
N GLY A 123 7.11 -5.95 7.05
CA GLY A 123 8.37 -6.49 6.53
C GLY A 123 8.69 -6.02 5.11
N ASP A 124 9.58 -6.77 4.45
CA ASP A 124 10.07 -6.45 3.12
C ASP A 124 9.00 -6.67 2.04
N ALA A 125 9.11 -5.96 0.93
CA ALA A 125 8.32 -6.15 -0.29
C ALA A 125 6.79 -6.07 -0.08
N ALA A 126 6.33 -5.25 0.86
CA ALA A 126 4.91 -4.92 1.00
C ALA A 126 4.36 -4.38 -0.34
N GLY A 127 3.21 -4.90 -0.78
CA GLY A 127 2.60 -4.54 -2.05
C GLY A 127 3.33 -5.06 -3.28
N TYR A 128 4.16 -6.11 -3.17
CA TYR A 128 4.87 -6.70 -4.31
C TYR A 128 3.90 -6.97 -5.48
N ALA A 129 4.14 -6.34 -6.63
CA ALA A 129 3.35 -6.52 -7.85
C ALA A 129 1.84 -6.23 -7.71
N MET A 130 1.43 -5.46 -6.71
CA MET A 130 0.03 -5.06 -6.52
C MET A 130 -0.48 -4.20 -7.70
N ARG A 131 -1.77 -4.35 -8.01
CA ARG A 131 -2.46 -3.70 -9.14
C ARG A 131 -3.63 -2.80 -8.73
N GLY A 132 -4.12 -2.93 -7.50
CA GLY A 132 -5.20 -2.12 -6.96
C GLY A 132 -5.32 -2.28 -5.46
N GLY A 133 -6.26 -1.53 -4.86
CA GLY A 133 -6.47 -1.46 -3.42
C GLY A 133 -5.38 -0.68 -2.67
N THR A 134 -5.51 -0.67 -1.34
CA THR A 134 -4.71 0.20 -0.46
C THR A 134 -4.06 -0.59 0.68
N ILE A 135 -2.79 -0.29 0.97
CA ILE A 135 -2.09 -0.76 2.17
C ILE A 135 -1.75 0.45 3.04
N LEU A 136 -2.19 0.46 4.29
CA LEU A 136 -1.88 1.48 5.29
C LEU A 136 -1.03 0.86 6.40
N VAL A 137 0.12 1.45 6.71
CA VAL A 137 1.06 0.97 7.74
C VAL A 137 1.37 2.10 8.69
N ARG A 138 0.99 1.96 9.97
CA ARG A 138 1.21 3.03 10.95
C ARG A 138 2.69 3.33 11.15
N GLY A 139 3.50 2.28 11.33
CA GLY A 139 4.94 2.36 11.53
C GLY A 139 5.75 2.24 10.24
N ASP A 140 6.90 1.60 10.36
CA ASP A 140 7.89 1.47 9.29
C ASP A 140 7.56 0.34 8.31
N CYS A 141 8.16 0.38 7.12
CA CYS A 141 8.22 -0.75 6.20
C CYS A 141 9.65 -1.20 5.91
N GLY A 142 9.80 -2.49 5.57
CA GLY A 142 11.05 -3.06 5.11
C GLY A 142 11.49 -2.58 3.72
N TRP A 143 12.44 -3.30 3.14
CA TRP A 143 13.02 -2.99 1.84
C TRP A 143 12.01 -3.27 0.72
N ARG A 144 12.13 -2.58 -0.42
CA ARG A 144 11.36 -2.88 -1.65
C ARG A 144 9.83 -2.80 -1.53
N ALA A 145 9.31 -2.01 -0.60
CA ALA A 145 7.87 -1.73 -0.58
C ALA A 145 7.44 -1.14 -1.96
N GLY A 146 6.37 -1.68 -2.54
CA GLY A 146 5.87 -1.31 -3.85
C GLY A 146 6.70 -1.83 -5.05
N ILE A 147 7.59 -2.80 -4.86
CA ILE A 147 8.35 -3.36 -6.00
C ILE A 147 7.40 -3.95 -7.06
N HIS A 148 7.63 -3.61 -8.34
CA HIS A 148 6.78 -4.01 -9.48
C HIS A 148 5.28 -3.62 -9.38
N MET A 149 4.93 -2.70 -8.48
CA MET A 149 3.59 -2.14 -8.37
C MET A 149 3.19 -1.44 -9.69
N LYS A 150 1.94 -1.61 -10.12
CA LYS A 150 1.50 -1.15 -11.45
C LYS A 150 0.03 -0.77 -11.49
N GLU A 151 -0.26 0.29 -12.24
CA GLU A 151 -1.63 0.63 -12.62
C GLU A 151 -2.09 -0.25 -13.78
N TYR A 152 -3.34 -0.67 -13.75
CA TYR A 152 -3.94 -1.38 -14.87
C TYR A 152 -5.41 -0.99 -15.04
N ALA A 153 -5.77 -0.57 -16.25
CA ALA A 153 -7.10 -0.07 -16.59
C ALA A 153 -7.54 1.08 -15.66
N GLY A 154 -8.59 0.86 -14.85
CA GLY A 154 -9.11 1.84 -13.89
C GLY A 154 -8.54 1.69 -12.48
N LYS A 155 -7.60 0.75 -12.25
CA LYS A 155 -7.08 0.45 -10.92
C LYS A 155 -5.78 1.19 -10.66
N ARG A 156 -5.74 1.86 -9.50
CA ARG A 156 -4.59 2.60 -9.01
C ARG A 156 -4.25 2.14 -7.59
N PRO A 157 -3.24 1.27 -7.40
CA PRO A 157 -2.86 0.81 -6.08
C PRO A 157 -2.24 1.94 -5.26
N ALA A 158 -2.38 1.87 -3.94
CA ALA A 158 -1.76 2.81 -3.02
C ALA A 158 -1.11 2.12 -1.81
N ILE A 159 0.05 2.63 -1.37
CA ILE A 159 0.70 2.24 -0.11
C ILE A 159 0.98 3.52 0.68
N VAL A 160 0.54 3.60 1.94
CA VAL A 160 0.84 4.71 2.85
C VAL A 160 1.60 4.17 4.06
N ILE A 161 2.80 4.70 4.28
CA ILE A 161 3.71 4.32 5.36
C ILE A 161 3.89 5.54 6.25
N GLY A 162 3.54 5.40 7.54
CA GLY A 162 3.65 6.52 8.48
C GLY A 162 5.05 6.74 9.02
N GLY A 163 5.83 5.67 9.15
CA GLY A 163 7.22 5.72 9.58
C GLY A 163 8.20 5.75 8.41
N ASP A 164 9.36 5.15 8.65
CA ASP A 164 10.45 5.07 7.68
C ASP A 164 10.22 3.92 6.69
N ALA A 165 10.87 4.01 5.53
CA ALA A 165 10.86 2.96 4.52
C ALA A 165 12.28 2.45 4.26
N GLY A 166 12.44 1.14 4.08
CA GLY A 166 13.71 0.56 3.67
C GLY A 166 14.18 0.99 2.28
N ALA A 167 15.38 0.52 1.90
CA ALA A 167 15.96 0.79 0.58
C ALA A 167 15.12 0.18 -0.56
N PHE A 168 15.32 0.68 -1.78
CA PHE A 168 14.65 0.23 -3.01
C PHE A 168 13.11 0.41 -2.99
N LEU A 169 12.60 1.37 -2.23
CA LEU A 169 11.18 1.76 -2.26
C LEU A 169 10.73 2.06 -3.69
N GLY A 170 9.65 1.43 -4.15
CA GLY A 170 9.10 1.64 -5.49
C GLY A 170 9.97 1.11 -6.65
N GLU A 171 10.89 0.19 -6.38
CA GLU A 171 11.72 -0.44 -7.41
C GLU A 171 10.87 -1.04 -8.55
N TYR A 172 11.19 -0.72 -9.79
CA TYR A 172 10.45 -1.17 -10.98
C TYR A 172 8.94 -0.87 -10.99
N MET A 173 8.50 0.14 -10.23
CA MET A 173 7.11 0.59 -10.23
C MET A 173 6.72 1.14 -11.62
N ALA A 174 5.55 0.74 -12.12
CA ALA A 174 4.99 1.14 -13.40
C ALA A 174 3.62 1.83 -13.26
N GLY A 175 3.26 2.26 -12.06
CA GLY A 175 2.02 2.94 -11.72
C GLY A 175 1.64 2.75 -10.26
N GLY A 176 0.73 3.60 -9.76
CA GLY A 176 0.23 3.61 -8.39
C GLY A 176 0.77 4.79 -7.59
N ILE A 177 0.55 4.76 -6.27
CA ILE A 177 1.00 5.79 -5.34
C ILE A 177 1.68 5.16 -4.14
N ILE A 178 2.84 5.66 -3.76
CA ILE A 178 3.44 5.38 -2.46
C ILE A 178 3.52 6.71 -1.69
N VAL A 179 3.17 6.71 -0.40
CA VAL A 179 3.27 7.86 0.50
C VAL A 179 4.16 7.45 1.68
N VAL A 180 5.17 8.27 2.00
CA VAL A 180 6.09 8.03 3.13
C VAL A 180 6.08 9.24 4.06
N GLY A 181 5.63 9.01 5.30
CA GLY A 181 5.58 9.99 6.39
C GLY A 181 6.91 10.20 7.11
N GLY A 182 7.81 9.21 7.08
CA GLY A 182 9.18 9.28 7.60
C GLY A 182 10.22 9.47 6.49
N THR A 183 11.34 8.76 6.61
CA THR A 183 12.49 8.83 5.72
C THR A 183 12.64 7.51 4.93
N PRO A 184 12.73 7.56 3.59
CA PRO A 184 13.05 6.36 2.81
C PRO A 184 14.56 6.08 2.80
N GLY A 185 14.92 4.82 2.65
CA GLY A 185 16.30 4.38 2.42
C GLY A 185 16.79 4.66 0.99
N ASP A 186 17.98 4.17 0.68
CA ASP A 186 18.65 4.42 -0.60
C ASP A 186 17.90 3.82 -1.81
N TYR A 187 18.22 4.33 -3.00
CA TYR A 187 17.76 3.82 -4.30
C TYR A 187 16.23 3.90 -4.52
N VAL A 188 15.58 4.92 -3.95
CA VAL A 188 14.15 5.18 -4.15
C VAL A 188 13.81 5.29 -5.64
N GLY A 189 12.80 4.54 -6.07
CA GLY A 189 12.27 4.58 -7.43
C GLY A 189 13.23 4.01 -8.49
N THR A 190 14.27 3.26 -8.12
CA THR A 190 15.16 2.64 -9.11
C THR A 190 14.38 1.84 -10.16
N GLY A 191 14.59 2.16 -11.43
CA GLY A 191 13.85 1.55 -12.54
C GLY A 191 12.35 1.89 -12.57
N MET A 192 11.89 2.95 -11.90
CA MET A 192 10.50 3.40 -11.93
C MET A 192 10.14 3.94 -13.32
N HIS A 193 9.09 3.37 -13.92
CA HIS A 193 8.55 3.72 -15.24
C HIS A 193 7.23 4.50 -15.16
N GLY A 194 6.55 4.48 -14.01
CA GLY A 194 5.26 5.14 -13.82
C GLY A 194 4.88 5.20 -12.34
N GLY A 195 3.85 5.99 -12.03
CA GLY A 195 3.35 6.19 -10.67
C GLY A 195 3.88 7.48 -10.02
N LEU A 196 3.56 7.65 -8.74
CA LEU A 196 4.02 8.75 -7.90
C LEU A 196 4.50 8.21 -6.54
N ILE A 197 5.61 8.76 -6.04
CA ILE A 197 6.04 8.56 -4.67
C ILE A 197 5.99 9.93 -3.97
N TYR A 198 5.12 10.10 -2.99
CA TYR A 198 5.07 11.27 -2.14
C TYR A 198 5.95 11.07 -0.91
N LEU A 199 6.83 12.03 -0.66
CA LEU A 199 7.79 12.02 0.42
C LEU A 199 7.54 13.23 1.30
N ARG A 200 7.39 13.02 2.61
CA ARG A 200 7.20 14.13 3.55
C ARG A 200 8.36 15.11 3.56
N HIS A 201 9.55 14.62 3.23
CA HIS A 201 10.78 15.38 3.10
C HIS A 201 11.47 15.06 1.77
N PRO A 202 12.13 16.04 1.12
CA PRO A 202 12.82 15.80 -0.14
C PRO A 202 14.02 14.86 0.07
N LEU A 203 14.30 14.04 -0.94
CA LEU A 203 15.60 13.38 -1.08
C LEU A 203 16.68 14.43 -1.39
N SER A 204 17.90 14.15 -0.96
CA SER A 204 19.07 14.87 -1.46
C SER A 204 19.23 14.65 -2.96
N THR A 205 19.74 15.65 -3.67
CA THR A 205 19.83 15.66 -5.13
C THR A 205 20.63 14.48 -5.70
N GLU A 206 21.66 14.03 -4.98
CA GLU A 206 22.54 12.91 -5.31
C GLU A 206 21.87 11.54 -5.13
N CYS A 207 20.76 11.48 -4.39
CA CYS A 207 19.97 10.27 -4.17
C CYS A 207 18.85 10.10 -5.20
N ILE A 208 18.63 11.09 -6.08
CA ILE A 208 17.62 11.03 -7.14
C ILE A 208 18.18 10.18 -8.28
N MET A 209 17.50 9.08 -8.59
CA MET A 209 17.93 8.17 -9.66
C MET A 209 17.75 8.80 -11.04
N ASP A 210 18.64 8.44 -11.97
CA ASP A 210 18.55 8.86 -13.36
C ASP A 210 17.17 8.55 -13.96
N GLY A 211 16.62 9.51 -14.69
CA GLY A 211 15.29 9.39 -15.30
C GLY A 211 14.14 9.69 -14.35
N LEU A 212 14.40 10.02 -13.08
CA LEU A 212 13.41 10.55 -12.14
C LEU A 212 13.59 12.04 -11.92
N ILE A 213 12.51 12.69 -11.52
CA ILE A 213 12.52 14.08 -11.05
C ILE A 213 11.73 14.21 -9.76
N GLN A 214 12.25 15.04 -8.87
CA GLN A 214 11.61 15.42 -7.61
C GLN A 214 11.18 16.88 -7.67
N GLU A 215 9.96 17.15 -7.25
CA GLU A 215 9.36 18.50 -7.21
C GLU A 215 8.56 18.64 -5.91
N PRO A 216 8.33 19.85 -5.39
CA PRO A 216 7.30 20.08 -4.40
C PRO A 216 5.94 19.56 -4.90
N VAL A 217 5.07 19.12 -3.98
CA VAL A 217 3.69 18.73 -4.30
C VAL A 217 2.97 19.91 -4.97
N GLY A 218 2.37 19.65 -6.14
CA GLY A 218 1.60 20.63 -6.91
C GLY A 218 0.11 20.63 -6.53
N GLU A 219 -0.63 21.63 -7.00
CA GLU A 219 -2.07 21.74 -6.76
C GLU A 219 -2.85 20.51 -7.29
N GLU A 220 -2.37 19.90 -8.37
CA GLU A 220 -2.97 18.69 -8.97
C GLU A 220 -2.86 17.44 -8.09
N ASP A 221 -1.89 17.42 -7.19
CA ASP A 221 -1.60 16.29 -6.30
C ASP A 221 -2.49 16.34 -5.04
N VAL A 222 -2.87 17.55 -4.60
CA VAL A 222 -3.55 17.82 -3.33
C VAL A 222 -4.78 16.93 -3.10
N PRO A 223 -5.73 16.76 -4.04
CA PRO A 223 -6.91 15.94 -3.79
C PRO A 223 -6.56 14.48 -3.52
N THR A 224 -5.56 13.95 -4.23
CA THR A 224 -5.16 12.55 -4.10
C THR A 224 -4.37 12.33 -2.81
N LEU A 225 -3.39 13.18 -2.54
CA LEU A 225 -2.55 13.06 -1.35
C LEU A 225 -3.39 13.26 -0.09
N THR A 226 -4.24 14.30 -0.04
CA THR A 226 -5.13 14.55 1.12
C THR A 226 -6.02 13.36 1.41
N ALA A 227 -6.65 12.76 0.39
CA ALA A 227 -7.51 11.60 0.60
C ALA A 227 -6.76 10.37 1.18
N LEU A 228 -5.49 10.17 0.81
CA LEU A 228 -4.65 9.10 1.36
C LEU A 228 -4.20 9.39 2.78
N LEU A 229 -3.87 10.65 3.08
CA LEU A 229 -3.49 11.09 4.42
C LEU A 229 -4.69 11.03 5.38
N ASP A 230 -5.88 11.47 4.95
CA ASP A 230 -7.11 11.36 5.73
C ASP A 230 -7.45 9.89 6.02
N ALA A 231 -7.31 9.00 5.04
CA ALA A 231 -7.54 7.56 5.23
C ALA A 231 -6.56 6.94 6.24
N TYR A 232 -5.30 7.37 6.22
CA TYR A 232 -4.30 6.98 7.21
C TYR A 232 -4.65 7.52 8.60
N ASP A 233 -4.97 8.81 8.69
CA ASP A 233 -5.26 9.49 9.96
C ASP A 233 -6.53 8.93 10.62
N GLU A 234 -7.54 8.57 9.82
CA GLU A 234 -8.74 7.87 10.28
C GLU A 234 -8.41 6.45 10.78
N ALA A 235 -7.61 5.68 10.01
CA ALA A 235 -7.26 4.31 10.37
C ALA A 235 -6.45 4.21 11.67
N PHE A 236 -5.67 5.24 12.01
CA PHE A 236 -4.78 5.26 13.17
C PHE A 236 -5.12 6.37 14.18
N ALA A 237 -6.37 6.84 14.16
CA ALA A 237 -6.85 7.91 15.03
C ALA A 237 -6.60 7.57 16.51
N GLY A 238 -5.84 8.42 17.21
CA GLY A 238 -5.52 8.25 18.63
C GLY A 238 -4.29 7.36 18.92
N GLU A 239 -3.69 6.74 17.89
CA GLU A 239 -2.47 5.92 18.03
C GLU A 239 -1.19 6.63 17.58
N SER A 240 -1.31 7.64 16.72
CA SER A 240 -0.20 8.45 16.22
C SER A 240 -0.67 9.87 15.89
N PRO A 241 0.25 10.86 15.85
CA PRO A 241 -0.06 12.16 15.26
C PRO A 241 -0.50 12.01 13.81
N PRO A 242 -1.37 12.90 13.31
CA PRO A 242 -1.78 12.87 11.92
C PRO A 242 -0.58 13.11 10.98
N LEU A 243 -0.59 12.43 9.83
CA LEU A 243 0.30 12.75 8.70
C LEU A 243 -0.27 13.87 7.84
N GLY A 244 -1.60 14.04 7.83
CA GLY A 244 -2.30 15.10 7.12
C GLY A 244 -1.98 16.50 7.66
N GLY A 245 -2.50 17.51 6.96
CA GLY A 245 -2.32 18.92 7.31
C GLY A 245 -1.56 19.71 6.26
N ASP A 246 -0.54 20.45 6.68
CA ASP A 246 0.26 21.27 5.76
C ASP A 246 1.09 20.40 4.81
N LEU A 247 0.87 20.59 3.51
CA LEU A 247 1.55 19.87 2.45
C LEU A 247 2.86 20.54 2.00
N SER A 248 3.23 21.69 2.57
CA SER A 248 4.40 22.48 2.14
C SER A 248 5.75 21.75 2.22
N SER A 249 5.87 20.76 3.12
CA SER A 249 7.09 19.94 3.23
C SER A 249 7.13 18.81 2.19
N TRP A 250 5.98 18.44 1.64
CA TRP A 250 5.85 17.25 0.81
C TRP A 250 6.40 17.48 -0.59
N HIS A 251 7.07 16.45 -1.09
CA HIS A 251 7.61 16.38 -2.44
C HIS A 251 7.06 15.16 -3.16
N ARG A 252 6.96 15.25 -4.48
CA ARG A 252 6.65 14.13 -5.36
C ARG A 252 7.90 13.71 -6.11
N LEU A 253 8.12 12.41 -6.21
CA LEU A 253 9.10 11.78 -7.08
C LEU A 253 8.35 11.01 -8.18
N ARG A 254 8.76 11.21 -9.43
CA ARG A 254 8.12 10.63 -10.61
C ARG A 254 9.10 10.43 -11.76
N PRO A 255 8.77 9.60 -12.77
CA PRO A 255 9.52 9.57 -14.01
C PRO A 255 9.56 10.94 -14.69
N ALA A 256 10.72 11.28 -15.26
CA ALA A 256 10.94 12.52 -16.00
C ALA A 256 10.14 12.59 -17.31
N SER A 257 9.80 11.44 -17.89
CA SER A 257 9.02 11.33 -19.12
C SER A 257 8.24 10.01 -19.17
N ALA A 258 7.42 9.81 -20.22
CA ALA A 258 6.74 8.54 -20.47
C ALA A 258 7.68 7.38 -20.85
N ARG A 259 8.95 7.67 -21.20
CA ARG A 259 9.99 6.69 -21.54
C ARG A 259 11.31 7.07 -20.88
N PRO A 260 11.39 7.05 -19.53
CA PRO A 260 12.54 7.56 -18.80
C PRO A 260 13.85 6.83 -19.15
N TYR A 261 13.76 5.57 -19.60
CA TYR A 261 14.91 4.73 -19.97
C TYR A 261 14.96 4.37 -21.47
N GLY A 262 14.25 5.12 -22.34
CA GLY A 262 14.15 4.79 -23.77
C GLY A 262 15.49 4.73 -24.52
N GLY A 263 16.49 5.49 -24.07
CA GLY A 263 17.84 5.52 -24.67
C GLY A 263 18.83 4.48 -24.11
N LEU A 264 18.47 3.74 -23.05
CA LEU A 264 19.35 2.74 -22.43
C LEU A 264 19.40 1.42 -23.20
N TYR A 265 18.36 1.09 -23.97
CA TYR A 265 18.17 -0.23 -24.58
C TYR A 265 18.12 -0.21 -26.12
N ALA A 266 18.22 0.97 -26.74
CA ALA A 266 18.25 1.11 -28.18
C ALA A 266 19.57 1.77 -28.61
N HIS A 267 20.49 0.95 -29.12
CA HIS A 267 21.70 1.35 -29.82
C HIS A 267 21.61 0.90 -31.28
#